data_AF-A0A542XAT6-F1
#
_entry.id   AF-A0A542XAT6-F1
#
_cell.length_a   1.000
_cell.length_b   1.000
_cell.length_c   1.000
_cell.angle_alpha   90.00
_cell.angle_beta   90.00
_cell.angle_gamma   90.00
#
_symmetry.space_group_name_H-M   'P 1'
#
loop_
_entity.id
_entity.type
_entity.pdbx_description
1 polymer ?
#
loop_
_entity_poly.entity_id
_entity_poly.type
_entity_poly.pdbx_seq_one_letter_code
_entity_poly.pdbx_strand_id
1 'polypeptide(L)'
;MRSDTHSDLQIDCSTCPVRGHQCDDCMVTALLSISPHELPLDAVEVRALDALVGSGLVSEAEAAAATARPERPQRAATWASVG
;
A
#
# COMPACT_ATOMS: atom_id res chain seq x y z
N MET A 1 12.48 25.57 -30.61
CA MET A 1 12.22 24.15 -30.34
C MET A 1 12.89 23.79 -29.01
N ARG A 2 12.22 23.97 -27.87
CA ARG A 2 12.75 23.60 -26.55
C ARG A 2 11.78 22.63 -25.89
N SER A 3 12.28 21.41 -25.77
CA SER A 3 11.87 20.22 -25.02
C SER A 3 10.70 20.36 -24.05
N ASP A 4 9.58 19.76 -24.43
CA ASP A 4 8.53 19.28 -23.52
C ASP A 4 9.12 18.16 -22.66
N THR A 5 9.57 18.50 -21.46
CA THR A 5 9.95 17.52 -20.43
C THR A 5 8.88 17.64 -19.36
N HIS A 6 8.15 16.56 -19.09
CA HIS A 6 7.02 16.49 -18.16
C HIS A 6 7.35 17.26 -16.86
N SER A 7 6.76 18.45 -16.67
CA SER A 7 6.89 19.19 -15.42
C SER A 7 6.27 18.34 -14.32
N ASP A 8 7.07 17.93 -13.35
CA ASP A 8 6.65 17.09 -12.24
C ASP A 8 5.54 17.80 -11.44
N LEU A 9 4.30 17.34 -11.61
CA LEU A 9 3.12 17.92 -10.97
C LEU A 9 3.00 17.32 -9.56
N GLN A 10 3.50 18.03 -8.56
CA GLN A 10 3.37 17.62 -7.17
C GLN A 10 2.00 18.03 -6.60
N ILE A 11 1.31 17.07 -5.98
CA ILE A 11 0.13 17.35 -5.16
C ILE A 11 0.57 17.44 -3.69
N ASP A 12 0.56 18.65 -3.12
CA ASP A 12 0.87 18.88 -1.70
C ASP A 12 -0.41 19.01 -0.86
N CYS A 13 -0.80 17.91 -0.22
CA CYS A 13 -1.95 17.90 0.68
C CYS A 13 -1.73 18.71 1.96
N SER A 14 -0.49 19.07 2.33
CA SER A 14 -0.21 19.83 3.55
C SER A 14 -0.55 21.32 3.43
N THR A 15 -0.54 21.86 2.22
CA THR A 15 -0.85 23.27 1.91
C THR A 15 -2.17 23.45 1.15
N CYS A 16 -2.90 22.36 0.90
CA CYS A 16 -4.16 22.40 0.16
C CYS A 16 -5.24 23.25 0.89
N PRO A 17 -5.81 24.28 0.24
CA PRO A 17 -6.73 25.22 0.89
C PRO A 17 -8.08 24.61 1.27
N VAL A 18 -8.45 23.47 0.68
CA VAL A 18 -9.71 22.75 0.96
C VAL A 18 -9.49 21.49 1.80
N ARG A 19 -8.29 21.31 2.37
CA ARG A 19 -7.94 20.17 3.22
C ARG A 19 -8.94 20.07 4.39
N GLY A 20 -9.52 18.89 4.59
CA GLY A 20 -10.51 18.61 5.63
C GLY A 20 -11.95 18.97 5.27
N HIS A 21 -12.18 19.71 4.17
CA HIS A 21 -13.52 20.09 3.71
C HIS A 21 -13.97 19.31 2.47
N GLN A 22 -13.09 19.13 1.49
CA GLN A 22 -13.38 18.44 0.23
C GLN A 22 -12.53 17.16 0.05
N CYS A 23 -11.95 16.64 1.13
CA CYS A 23 -11.05 15.50 1.04
C CYS A 23 -11.77 14.23 0.55
N ASP A 24 -13.04 14.03 0.92
CA ASP A 24 -13.77 12.80 0.59
C ASP A 24 -14.02 12.61 -0.92
N ASP A 25 -14.02 13.71 -1.69
CA ASP A 25 -14.18 13.71 -3.15
C ASP A 25 -12.86 13.97 -3.90
N CYS A 26 -11.73 14.03 -3.18
CA CYS A 26 -10.43 14.24 -3.79
C CYS A 26 -9.89 12.93 -4.39
N MET A 27 -9.40 12.98 -5.63
CA MET A 27 -8.75 11.83 -6.29
C MET A 27 -7.59 11.25 -5.47
N VAL A 28 -6.86 12.06 -4.69
CA VAL A 28 -5.81 11.56 -3.78
C VAL A 28 -6.38 10.61 -2.72
N THR A 29 -7.56 10.92 -2.17
CA THR A 29 -8.24 10.04 -1.24
C THR A 29 -8.60 8.74 -1.92
N ALA A 30 -9.15 8.77 -3.13
CA ALA A 30 -9.42 7.55 -3.90
C ALA A 30 -8.15 6.69 -4.08
N LEU A 31 -7.00 7.29 -4.40
CA LEU A 31 -5.72 6.59 -4.53
C LEU A 31 -5.23 5.99 -3.21
N LEU A 32 -5.40 6.69 -2.09
CA LEU A 32 -5.03 6.21 -0.75
C LEU A 32 -6.02 5.21 -0.17
N SER A 33 -7.28 5.27 -0.59
CA SER A 33 -8.37 4.37 -0.23
C SER A 33 -8.36 3.06 -1.01
N ILE A 34 -7.46 2.91 -2.00
CA ILE A 34 -7.08 1.60 -2.52
C ILE A 34 -6.36 0.89 -1.36
N SER A 35 -7.15 0.34 -0.44
CA SER A 35 -6.67 -0.56 0.58
C SER A 35 -5.94 -1.69 -0.14
N PRO A 36 -4.71 -2.05 0.26
CA PRO A 36 -3.99 -3.13 -0.38
C PRO A 36 -4.91 -4.34 -0.35
N HIS A 37 -5.32 -4.76 -1.55
CA HIS A 37 -6.21 -5.88 -1.74
C HIS A 37 -5.75 -7.04 -0.88
N GLU A 38 -6.70 -7.73 -0.24
CA GLU A 38 -6.46 -9.01 0.41
C GLU A 38 -5.90 -9.96 -0.64
N LEU A 39 -4.57 -10.07 -0.70
CA LEU A 39 -3.92 -10.91 -1.69
C LEU A 39 -4.08 -12.36 -1.22
N PRO A 40 -4.27 -13.31 -2.15
CA PRO A 40 -4.19 -14.71 -1.79
C PRO A 40 -2.78 -15.01 -1.29
N LEU A 41 -2.68 -15.86 -0.27
CA LEU A 41 -1.40 -16.39 0.18
C LEU A 41 -0.74 -17.18 -0.96
N ASP A 42 0.55 -16.98 -1.16
CA ASP A 42 1.32 -17.81 -2.06
C ASP A 42 1.61 -19.21 -1.45
N ALA A 43 2.18 -20.10 -2.26
CA ALA A 43 2.43 -21.47 -1.81
C ALA A 43 3.44 -21.58 -0.64
N VAL A 44 4.39 -20.64 -0.53
CA VAL A 44 5.35 -20.58 0.58
C VAL A 44 4.63 -20.11 1.85
N GLU A 45 3.82 -19.07 1.73
CA GLU A 45 3.04 -18.50 2.81
C GLU A 45 2.01 -19.49 3.37
N VAL A 46 1.30 -20.23 2.52
CA VAL A 46 0.39 -21.31 2.95
C VAL A 46 1.13 -22.37 3.77
N ARG A 47 2.29 -22.83 3.31
CA ARG A 47 3.08 -23.84 4.06
C ARG A 47 3.56 -23.30 5.40
N ALA A 48 3.92 -22.03 5.46
CA ALA A 48 4.32 -21.39 6.72
C ALA A 48 3.12 -21.32 7.68
N LEU A 49 1.94 -20.94 7.19
CA LEU A 49 0.71 -20.89 7.96
C LEU A 49 0.29 -22.28 8.47
N ASP A 50 0.40 -23.32 7.64
CA ASP A 50 0.15 -24.71 8.03
C ASP A 50 1.07 -25.15 9.18
N ALA A 51 2.35 -24.76 9.15
CA ALA A 51 3.29 -25.06 10.24
C ALA A 51 2.93 -24.32 11.54
N LEU A 52 2.48 -23.06 11.43
CA LEU A 52 1.99 -22.29 12.58
C LEU A 52 0.74 -22.92 13.20
N VAL A 53 -0.21 -23.36 12.38
CA VAL A 53 -1.41 -24.08 12.84
C VAL A 53 -1.04 -25.41 13.46
N GLY A 54 -0.19 -26.21 12.80
CA GLY A 54 0.25 -27.52 13.30
C GLY A 54 1.04 -27.45 14.61
N SER A 55 1.65 -26.31 14.92
CA SER A 55 2.32 -26.03 16.20
C SER A 55 1.41 -25.41 17.27
N GLY A 56 0.17 -25.04 16.92
CA GLY A 56 -0.78 -24.38 17.82
C GLY A 56 -0.50 -22.88 18.05
N LEU A 57 0.36 -22.26 17.23
CA LEU A 57 0.65 -20.82 17.31
C LEU A 57 -0.43 -19.95 16.66
N VAL A 58 -1.23 -20.53 15.77
CA VAL A 58 -2.34 -19.87 15.07
C VAL A 58 -3.53 -20.83 15.06
N SER A 59 -4.74 -20.33 15.32
CA SER A 59 -5.96 -21.13 15.23
C SER A 59 -6.39 -21.34 13.78
N GLU A 60 -7.17 -22.39 13.52
CA GLU A 60 -7.75 -22.63 12.18
C GLU A 60 -8.62 -21.46 11.71
N ALA A 61 -9.33 -20.80 12.63
CA ALA A 61 -10.15 -19.63 12.32
C ALA A 61 -9.31 -18.41 11.91
N GLU A 62 -8.19 -18.17 12.58
CA GLU A 62 -7.24 -17.11 12.21
C GLU A 62 -6.55 -17.42 10.88
N ALA A 63 -6.19 -18.69 10.63
CA ALA A 63 -5.61 -19.11 9.36
C ALA A 63 -6.58 -18.96 8.18
N ALA A 64 -7.87 -19.27 8.39
CA ALA A 64 -8.90 -19.11 7.37
C ALA A 64 -9.15 -17.64 6.98
N ALA A 65 -8.87 -16.70 7.88
CA ALA A 65 -8.98 -15.26 7.64
C ALA A 65 -7.65 -14.63 7.16
N ALA A 66 -6.58 -15.41 7.02
CA ALA A 66 -5.27 -14.89 6.66
C ALA A 66 -5.23 -14.45 5.19
N THR A 67 -4.68 -13.27 4.97
CA THR A 67 -4.49 -12.68 3.64
C THR A 67 -3.07 -12.14 3.52
N ALA A 68 -2.48 -12.26 2.34
CA ALA A 68 -1.18 -11.69 2.08
C ALA A 68 -1.29 -10.17 1.99
N ARG A 69 -0.26 -9.49 2.49
CA ARG A 69 -0.05 -8.06 2.27
C ARG A 69 1.08 -7.90 1.26
N PRO A 70 0.94 -6.97 0.29
CA PRO A 70 2.06 -6.67 -0.59
C PRO A 70 3.23 -6.21 0.26
N GLU A 71 4.39 -6.85 0.07
CA GLU A 71 5.62 -6.40 0.71
C GLU A 71 5.89 -4.97 0.24
N ARG A 72 5.95 -4.02 1.19
CA ARG A 72 6.33 -2.65 0.85
C ARG A 72 7.78 -2.72 0.36
N PRO A 73 8.11 -2.35 -0.88
CA PRO A 73 9.48 -2.38 -1.34
C PRO A 73 10.33 -1.54 -0.38
N GLN A 74 11.31 -2.20 0.24
CA GLN A 74 12.21 -1.62 1.26
C GLN A 74 13.06 -0.47 0.67
N ARG A 75 13.06 -0.33 -0.67
CA ARG A 75 13.70 0.75 -1.42
C ARG A 75 12.65 1.57 -2.17
N ALA A 76 11.99 2.49 -1.46
CA ALA A 76 11.26 3.61 -2.07
C ALA A 76 11.62 4.96 -1.42
N ALA A 77 12.79 5.04 -0.77
CA ALA A 77 13.32 6.27 -0.18
C ALA A 77 14.44 6.91 -1.01
N THR A 78 14.33 6.92 -2.34
CA THR A 78 15.27 7.68 -3.20
C THR A 78 14.66 8.95 -3.81
N TRP A 79 13.39 9.28 -3.51
CA TRP A 79 12.84 10.56 -3.97
C TRP A 79 13.37 11.77 -3.16
N ALA A 80 13.98 11.54 -1.99
CA ALA A 80 14.65 12.58 -1.20
C ALA A 80 16.01 13.06 -1.78
N SER A 81 16.33 12.73 -3.04
CA SER A 81 17.59 13.12 -3.70
C SER A 81 17.39 13.80 -5.06
N VAL A 82 16.15 14.11 -5.46
CA VAL A 82 15.91 15.04 -6.56
C VAL A 82 15.72 16.41 -5.92
N GLY A 83 16.80 17.19 -5.94
CA GLY A 83 16.82 18.58 -5.47
C GLY A 83 16.23 19.56 -6.48
#